data_AF-A0A7C6I0S2-F1
#
_entry.id   AF-A0A7C6I0S2-F1
#
_cell.length_a   1.000
_cell.length_b   1.000
_cell.length_c   1.000
_cell.angle_alpha   90.00
_cell.angle_beta   90.00
_cell.angle_gamma   90.00
#
_symmetry.space_group_name_H-M   'P 1'
#
loop_
_entity.id
_entity.type
_entity.pdbx_description
1 polymer ?
#
loop_
_entity_poly.entity_id
_entity_poly.type
_entity_poly.pdbx_seq_one_letter_code
_entity_poly.pdbx_strand_id
1 'polypeptide(L)' 'MNNRKVIATIDVSRPSGRKIVQDLQRRRAVKLEYPLPEDTSDEWHDWEEVHEKGLDKLSELYNTDIREIAVKNNVKFE' A
#
# COMPACT_ATOMS: atom_id res chain seq x y z
N MET A 1 -32.37 1.95 -17.01
CA MET A 1 -31.40 2.18 -18.11
C MET A 1 -30.22 1.25 -17.88
N ASN A 2 -30.01 0.25 -18.74
CA ASN A 2 -28.85 -0.65 -18.64
C ASN A 2 -27.58 0.14 -19.00
N ASN A 3 -26.80 0.52 -17.99
CA ASN A 3 -25.46 1.03 -18.22
C ASN A 3 -24.61 -0.10 -18.79
N ARG A 4 -24.21 0.04 -20.07
CA ARG A 4 -23.28 -0.90 -20.73
C ARG A 4 -21.93 -0.79 -20.03
N LYS A 5 -21.70 -1.60 -19.00
CA LYS A 5 -20.43 -1.67 -18.27
C LYS A 5 -19.46 -2.55 -19.07
N VAL A 6 -18.31 -1.99 -19.45
CA VAL A 6 -17.19 -2.74 -20.05
C VAL A 6 -16.08 -2.80 -19.01
N ILE A 7 -15.64 -4.01 -18.65
CA ILE A 7 -14.52 -4.24 -17.74
C ILE A 7 -13.33 -4.69 -18.59
N ALA A 8 -12.23 -3.94 -18.52
CA ALA A 8 -10.98 -4.27 -19.20
C ALA A 8 -9.88 -4.46 -18.16
N THR A 9 -9.19 -5.59 -18.23
CA THR A 9 -8.04 -5.90 -17.36
C THR A 9 -6.76 -5.46 -18.06
N ILE A 10 -5.99 -4.57 -17.43
CA ILE A 10 -4.73 -4.07 -17.96
C ILE A 10 -3.59 -4.69 -17.15
N ASP A 11 -2.68 -5.41 -17.81
CA ASP A 11 -1.47 -5.93 -17.17
C ASP A 11 -0.46 -4.79 -16.91
N VAL A 12 -0.31 -4.42 -15.64
CA VAL A 12 0.61 -3.37 -15.17
C VAL A 12 2.04 -3.85 -14.92
N SER A 13 2.31 -5.15 -15.10
CA SER A 13 3.68 -5.69 -14.99
C SER A 13 4.60 -5.04 -16.03
N ARG A 14 4.04 -4.72 -17.21
CA ARG A 14 4.74 -4.10 -18.33
C ARG A 14 4.71 -2.56 -18.25
N PRO A 15 5.77 -1.85 -18.66
CA PRO A 15 5.79 -0.38 -18.71
C PRO A 15 4.66 0.22 -19.54
N SER A 16 4.28 -0.45 -20.64
CA SER A 16 3.16 -0.04 -21.49
C SER A 16 1.83 -0.04 -20.76
N GLY A 17 1.55 -1.07 -19.95
CA GLY A 17 0.33 -1.16 -19.15
C GLY A 17 0.24 -0.05 -18.11
N ARG A 18 1.35 0.26 -17.42
CA ARG A 18 1.42 1.38 -16.46
C ARG A 18 1.12 2.72 -17.12
N LYS A 19 1.65 2.94 -18.33
CA LYS A 19 1.41 4.17 -19.10
C LYS A 19 -0.07 4.33 -19.45
N ILE A 20 -0.74 3.25 -19.87
CA ILE A 20 -2.17 3.25 -20.19
C ILE A 20 -3.00 3.58 -18.94
N VAL A 21 -2.71 2.95 -17.80
CA VAL A 21 -3.40 3.22 -16.53
C VAL A 21 -3.23 4.69 -16.11
N GLN A 22 -2.01 5.23 -16.20
CA GLN A 22 -1.74 6.63 -15.87
C GLN A 22 -2.49 7.61 -16.79
N ASP A 23 -2.53 7.34 -18.10
CA ASP A 23 -3.26 8.20 -19.05
C ASP A 23 -4.77 8.16 -18.80
N LEU A 24 -5.32 6.99 -18.49
CA LEU A 24 -6.72 6.82 -18.12
C LEU A 24 -7.08 7.53 -16.81
N GLN A 25 -6.19 7.49 -15.82
CA GLN A 25 -6.34 8.18 -14.54
C GLN A 25 -6.29 9.70 -14.71
N ARG A 26 -5.34 10.22 -15.51
CA ARG A 26 -5.21 11.66 -15.81
C ARG A 26 -6.46 12.22 -16.47
N ARG A 27 -7.08 11.45 -17.37
CA ARG A 27 -8.29 11.87 -18.10
C ARG A 27 -9.58 11.74 -17.26
N ARG A 28 -9.53 11.18 -16.04
CA ARG A 28 -10.69 10.86 -15.19
C ARG A 28 -11.80 10.09 -15.93
N ALA A 29 -11.43 9.35 -16.96
CA ALA A 29 -12.36 8.68 -17.86
C ALA A 29 -12.85 7.33 -17.31
N VAL A 30 -12.14 6.78 -16.32
CA VAL A 30 -12.42 5.47 -15.73
C VAL A 30 -12.31 5.51 -14.21
N LYS A 31 -13.09 4.66 -13.56
CA LYS A 31 -12.90 4.31 -12.14
C LYS A 31 -11.98 3.10 -12.08
N LEU A 32 -10.79 3.28 -11.51
CA LEU A 32 -9.87 2.19 -11.25
C LEU A 32 -10.31 1.49 -9.96
N GLU A 33 -10.61 0.20 -10.06
CA GLU A 33 -10.82 -0.66 -8.90
C GLU A 33 -9.64 -1.63 -8.86
N TYR A 34 -8.82 -1.51 -7.82
CA TYR A 34 -7.76 -2.48 -7.56
C TYR A 34 -8.39 -3.68 -6.88
N PRO A 35 -8.20 -4.90 -7.41
CA PRO A 35 -8.64 -6.09 -6.70
C PRO A 35 -7.90 -6.13 -5.35
N LEU A 36 -8.65 -6.42 -4.29
CA LEU A 36 -8.03 -6.81 -3.03
C LEU A 36 -7.22 -8.10 -3.30
N PRO A 37 -6.01 -8.25 -2.73
CA PRO A 37 -5.27 -9.49 -2.84
C PRO A 37 -6.15 -10.65 -2.36
N GLU A 38 -6.12 -11.78 -3.08
CA GLU A 38 -6.89 -12.99 -2.70
C GLU A 38 -6.48 -13.54 -1.32
N ASP A 39 -5.28 -13.19 -0.86
CA ASP A 39 -4.68 -13.64 0.41
C ASP A 39 -4.52 -12.49 1.42
N THR A 40 -5.54 -11.66 1.65
CA THR A 40 -5.62 -11.04 2.98
C THR A 40 -6.17 -12.10 3.92
N SER A 41 -5.29 -12.79 4.64
CA SER A 41 -5.68 -13.60 5.79
C SER A 41 -6.69 -12.79 6.61
N ASP A 42 -7.86 -13.36 6.91
CA ASP A 42 -8.87 -12.77 7.80
C ASP A 42 -8.35 -12.52 9.23
N GLU A 43 -7.07 -12.81 9.48
CA GLU A 43 -6.30 -12.31 10.60
C GLU A 43 -6.09 -10.80 10.45
N TRP A 44 -7.05 -10.05 10.96
CA TRP A 44 -6.81 -8.68 11.38
C TRP A 44 -5.63 -8.70 12.34
N HIS A 45 -4.43 -8.36 11.85
CA HIS A 45 -3.28 -8.14 12.71
C HIS A 45 -3.60 -6.95 13.61
N ASP A 46 -3.35 -7.11 14.90
CA ASP A 46 -3.50 -6.02 15.84
C ASP A 46 -2.60 -4.86 15.41
N TRP A 47 -3.12 -3.63 15.45
CA TRP A 47 -2.40 -2.44 15.00
C TRP A 47 -1.08 -2.29 15.75
N GLU A 48 -1.10 -2.62 17.05
CA GLU A 48 0.08 -2.62 17.92
C GLU A 48 1.12 -3.64 17.47
N GLU A 49 0.70 -4.84 17.07
CA GLU A 49 1.61 -5.89 16.57
C GLU A 49 2.29 -5.49 15.24
N VAL A 50 1.52 -4.88 14.33
CA VAL A 50 2.06 -4.39 13.05
C VAL A 50 3.04 -3.24 13.28
N HIS A 51 2.72 -2.35 14.22
CA HIS A 51 3.57 -1.22 14.59
C HIS A 51 4.92 -1.68 15.15
N GLU A 52 4.91 -2.61 16.11
CA GLU A 52 6.14 -3.15 16.70
C GLU A 52 7.00 -3.89 15.66
N LYS A 53 6.38 -4.74 14.81
CA LYS A 53 7.08 -5.40 13.70
C LYS A 53 7.67 -4.40 12.69
N GLY A 54 6.99 -3.27 12.48
CA GLY A 54 7.48 -2.18 11.65
C GLY A 54 8.73 -1.52 12.23
N LEU A 55 8.70 -1.21 13.54
CA LEU A 55 9.83 -0.64 14.26
C LEU A 55 11.05 -1.58 14.29
N ASP A 56 10.82 -2.88 14.45
CA ASP A 56 11.90 -3.88 14.43
C ASP A 56 12.57 -3.94 13.05
N LYS A 57 11.79 -4.03 11.97
CA LYS A 57 12.32 -4.03 10.59
C LYS A 57 13.08 -2.75 10.27
N LEU A 58 12.58 -1.61 10.72
CA LEU A 58 13.26 -0.34 10.51
C LEU A 58 14.57 -0.30 11.32
N SER A 59 14.58 -0.80 12.56
CA SER A 59 15.78 -0.86 13.39
C SER A 59 16.85 -1.78 12.79
N GLU A 60 16.45 -2.92 12.20
CA GLU A 60 17.34 -3.79 11.42
C GLU A 60 17.90 -3.09 10.19
N LEU A 61 17.06 -2.40 9.41
CA LEU A 61 17.46 -1.70 8.18
C LEU A 61 18.53 -0.63 8.46
N TYR A 62 18.37 0.09 9.57
CA TYR A 62 19.27 1.17 9.96
C TYR A 62 20.36 0.71 10.95
N ASN A 63 20.40 -0.59 11.28
CA ASN A 63 21.29 -1.19 12.29
C ASN A 63 21.40 -0.35 13.57
N THR A 64 20.28 0.28 13.96
CA THR A 64 20.21 1.24 15.06
C THR A 64 18.83 1.12 15.69
N ASP A 65 18.77 1.11 17.02
CA ASP A 65 17.49 1.07 17.72
C ASP A 65 16.74 2.39 17.56
N ILE A 66 15.65 2.35 16.78
CA ILE A 66 14.83 3.53 16.49
C ILE A 66 14.03 3.95 17.72
N ARG A 67 13.71 3.02 18.62
CA ARG A 67 13.03 3.33 19.89
C ARG A 67 13.96 4.16 20.78
N GLU A 68 15.24 3.81 20.83
CA GLU A 68 16.25 4.60 21.57
C GLU A 68 16.44 6.00 20.97
N ILE A 69 16.45 6.11 19.63
CA ILE A 69 16.52 7.41 18.94
C ILE A 69 15.29 8.26 19.28
N ALA A 70 14.10 7.67 19.28
CA ALA A 70 12.87 8.39 19.56
C ALA A 70 12.81 8.92 21.00
N VAL A 71 13.21 8.11 21.98
CA VAL A 71 13.34 8.54 23.39
C VAL A 71 14.33 9.70 23.50
N LYS A 72 15.49 9.59 22.84
CA LYS A 72 16.53 10.64 22.86
C LYS A 72 16.06 11.96 22.24
N ASN A 73 15.17 11.90 21.25
CA ASN A 73 14.64 13.08 20.56
C ASN A 73 13.26 13.51 21.07
N ASN A 74 12.77 12.90 22.16
CA ASN A 74 11.46 13.18 22.76
C ASN A 74 10.30 13.05 21.74
N VAL A 75 10.44 12.11 20.80
CA VAL A 75 9.42 11.79 19.79
C VAL A 75 8.50 10.74 20.40
N LYS A 76 7.21 11.06 20.50
CA LYS A 76 6.18 10.09 20.87
C LYS A 76 5.65 9.42 19.61
N PHE A 77 5.62 8.09 19.61
CA PHE A 77 4.83 7.31 18.67
C PHE A 77 3.42 7.23 19.27
N GLU A 78 2.53 8.10 18.81
CA GLU A 78 1.08 8.05 19.10
C GLU A 78 0.34 7.29 17.99
#